data_AF-A0A3N5BSX0-F1
#
_entry.id   AF-A0A3N5BSX0-F1
#
_cell.length_a   1.000
_cell.length_b   1.000
_cell.length_c   1.000
_cell.angle_alpha   90.00
_cell.angle_beta   90.00
_cell.angle_gamma   90.00
#
_symmetry.space_group_name_H-M   'P 1'
#
loop_
_entity.id
_entity.type
_entity.pdbx_description
1 polymer ?
#
loop_
_entity_poly.entity_id
_entity_poly.type
_entity_poly.pdbx_seq_one_letter_code
_entity_poly.pdbx_strand_id
1 'polypeptide(L)' 'MTNDSITSFVVRCQHVSEVDSQIKVKLTHVQSNKDIYFDQLEDAFDRMKEIVSDQELEKR' A
#
# COMPACT_ATOMS: atom_id res chain seq x y z
N MET A 1 17.14 -22.28 -6.03
CA MET A 1 16.70 -21.29 -5.04
C MET A 1 15.53 -20.57 -5.67
N THR A 2 14.31 -20.82 -5.21
CA THR A 2 13.16 -20.02 -5.62
C THR A 2 13.40 -18.61 -5.07
N ASN A 3 13.66 -17.67 -5.95
CA ASN A 3 13.69 -16.25 -5.60
C ASN A 3 12.25 -15.85 -5.31
N ASP A 4 11.78 -16.13 -4.10
CA ASP A 4 10.51 -15.61 -3.64
C ASP A 4 10.65 -14.09 -3.55
N SER A 5 10.10 -13.40 -4.55
CA SER A 5 10.12 -11.95 -4.62
C SER A 5 9.41 -11.38 -3.39
N ILE A 6 10.15 -10.69 -2.53
CA ILE A 6 9.60 -10.01 -1.35
C ILE A 6 8.81 -8.78 -1.82
N THR A 7 7.48 -8.84 -1.78
CA THR A 7 6.63 -7.68 -2.07
C THR A 7 6.86 -6.60 -1.02
N SER A 8 7.19 -5.38 -1.47
CA SER A 8 7.64 -4.30 -0.59
C SER A 8 6.79 -3.05 -0.77
N PHE A 9 6.44 -2.41 0.34
CA PHE A 9 5.60 -1.22 0.35
C PHE A 9 6.22 -0.10 1.18
N VAL A 10 6.02 1.15 0.76
CA VAL A 10 6.31 2.34 1.55
C VAL A 10 5.00 3.03 1.91
N VAL A 11 4.76 3.25 3.19
CA VAL A 11 3.57 3.94 3.69
C VAL A 11 3.99 5.30 4.25
N ARG A 12 3.33 6.37 3.79
CA ARG A 12 3.55 7.75 4.26
C ARG A 12 2.25 8.35 4.71
N CYS A 13 2.16 8.71 5.99
CA CYS A 13 1.01 9.44 6.53
C CYS A 13 1.31 10.94 6.50
N GLN A 14 0.45 11.71 5.85
CA GLN A 14 0.48 13.17 5.84
C GLN A 14 -0.69 13.70 6.66
N HIS A 15 -0.38 14.52 7.65
CA HIS A 15 -1.40 15.28 8.37
C HIS A 15 -1.73 16.54 7.57
N VAL A 16 -2.97 16.65 7.08
CA VAL A 16 -3.44 17.83 6.35
C VAL A 16 -4.22 18.70 7.35
N SER A 17 -3.59 19.76 7.86
CA SER A 17 -4.28 20.81 8.64
C SER A 17 -4.93 21.78 7.63
N GLU A 18 -6.16 22.28 7.78
CA GLU A 18 -6.49 23.36 8.75
C GLU A 18 -7.97 23.44 9.21
N VAL A 19 -8.90 22.56 8.79
CA VAL A 19 -10.33 22.72 9.19
C VAL A 19 -11.04 21.42 9.57
N ASP A 20 -10.61 20.29 9.00
CA ASP A 20 -11.05 18.94 9.37
C ASP A 20 -9.81 18.06 9.42
N SER A 21 -9.50 17.43 10.56
CA SER A 21 -8.35 16.52 10.70
C SER A 21 -8.48 15.33 9.76
N GLN A 22 -8.01 15.49 8.52
CA GLN A 22 -7.94 14.44 7.51
C GLN A 22 -6.49 13.98 7.40
N ILE A 23 -6.23 12.76 7.85
CA ILE A 23 -4.96 12.08 7.60
C ILE A 23 -5.04 11.55 6.17
N LYS A 24 -4.05 11.85 5.34
CA LYS A 24 -3.89 11.21 4.03
C LYS A 24 -2.77 10.19 4.10
N VAL A 25 -3.06 8.97 3.68
CA VAL A 25 -2.10 7.86 3.64
C VAL A 25 -1.72 7.60 2.20
N LYS A 26 -0.44 7.76 1.88
CA LYS A 26 0.14 7.38 0.60
C LYS A 26 0.81 6.02 0.72
N LEU A 27 0.35 5.05 -0.06
CA LEU A 27 0.93 3.73 -0.21
C LEU A 27 1.68 3.65 -1.54
N THR A 28 2.95 3.27 -1.50
CA THR A 28 3.78 3.04 -2.69
C THR A 28 4.18 1.57 -2.76
N HIS A 29 3.79 0.85 -3.82
CA HIS A 29 4.27 -0.51 -4.09
C HIS A 29 5.60 -0.44 -4.86
N VAL A 30 6.68 -0.85 -4.19
CA VAL A 30 8.07 -0.61 -4.63
C VAL A 30 8.36 -1.24 -6.00
N GLN A 31 7.86 -2.44 -6.27
CA GLN A 31 8.10 -3.15 -7.54
C GLN A 31 7.39 -2.49 -8.73
N SER A 32 6.19 -1.94 -8.50
CA SER A 32 5.39 -1.32 -9.56
C SER A 32 5.62 0.19 -9.69
N ASN A 33 6.33 0.81 -8.73
CA ASN A 33 6.41 2.27 -8.56
C ASN A 33 5.04 2.96 -8.61
N LYS A 34 3.98 2.26 -8.18
CA LYS A 34 2.61 2.77 -8.18
C LYS A 34 2.29 3.37 -6.83
N ASP A 35 1.79 4.59 -6.87
CA ASP A 35 1.31 5.33 -5.71
C ASP A 35 -0.23 5.25 -5.64
N ILE A 36 -0.74 4.98 -4.44
CA ILE A 36 -2.17 4.94 -4.12
C ILE A 36 -2.39 5.77 -2.86
N TYR A 37 -3.50 6.51 -2.80
CA TYR A 37 -3.82 7.42 -1.71
C TYR A 37 -5.11 6.99 -1.02
N PHE A 38 -5.14 7.10 0.30
CA PHE A 38 -6.25 6.71 1.16
C PHE A 38 -6.48 7.80 2.22
N ASP A 39 -7.70 7.87 2.74
CA ASP A 39 -8.03 8.76 3.86
C ASP A 39 -7.88 8.04 5.22
N GLN A 40 -7.74 6.72 5.21
CA GLN A 40 -7.52 5.91 6.40
C GLN A 40 -6.35 4.93 6.20
N LEU A 41 -5.69 4.60 7.31
CA LEU A 41 -4.58 3.65 7.30
C LEU A 41 -5.07 2.21 7.06
N GLU A 42 -6.27 1.88 7.55
CA GLU A 42 -6.89 0.56 7.39
C GLU A 42 -7.11 0.21 5.91
N ASP A 43 -7.66 1.14 5.12
CA ASP A 43 -7.85 0.96 3.68
C ASP A 43 -6.53 0.68 2.95
N ALA A 44 -5.44 1.35 3.36
CA ALA A 44 -4.12 1.11 2.80
C ALA A 44 -3.61 -0.31 3.13
N PHE A 45 -3.88 -0.81 4.33
CA PHE A 45 -3.53 -2.18 4.73
C PHE A 45 -4.32 -3.23 3.97
N ASP A 46 -5.62 -3.03 3.78
CA ASP A 46 -6.44 -3.97 3.02
C ASP A 46 -5.99 -4.02 1.57
N ARG A 47 -5.65 -2.88 0.97
CA ARG A 47 -5.07 -2.88 -0.37
C ARG A 47 -3.72 -3.63 -0.45
N MET A 48 -2.88 -3.55 0.57
CA MET A 48 -1.63 -4.33 0.61
C MET A 48 -1.91 -5.84 0.62
N LYS A 49 -2.89 -6.31 1.40
CA LYS A 49 -3.28 -7.72 1.46
C LYS A 49 -3.80 -8.22 0.12
N GLU A 50 -4.63 -7.42 -0.57
CA GLU A 50 -5.13 -7.74 -1.91
C GLU A 50 -3.98 -7.92 -2.90
N ILE A 51 -3.04 -6.97 -2.97
CA ILE A 51 -1.90 -7.03 -3.90
C ILE A 51 -1.05 -8.29 -3.65
N VAL A 52 -0.79 -8.63 -2.38
CA VAL A 52 -0.05 -9.85 -2.05
C VAL A 52 -0.84 -11.10 -2.42
N SER A 53 -2.15 -11.11 -2.18
CA SER A 53 -3.02 -12.26 -2.51
C SER A 53 -3.09 -12.50 -4.02
N ASP A 54 -3.23 -11.43 -4.81
CA ASP A 54 -3.25 -11.49 -6.29
C ASP A 54 -1.93 -12.07 -6.82
N GLN A 55 -0.79 -11.65 -6.28
CA GLN A 55 0.53 -12.16 -6.67
C GLN A 55 0.73 -13.64 -6.30
N GLU A 56 0.19 -14.09 -5.18
CA GLU A 56 0.23 -15.50 -4.78
C GLU A 56 -0.71 -16.38 -5.63
N LEU A 57 -1.81 -15.81 -6.16
CA LEU A 57 -2.68 -16.48 -7.12
C LEU A 57 -2.04 -16.61 -8.50
N GLU A 58 -1.35 -15.57 -8.99
CA GLU A 58 -0.63 -15.61 -10.28
C GLU A 58 0.52 -16.63 -10.32
N LYS A 59 1.04 -17.04 -9.16
CA LYS A 59 2.09 -18.06 -9.06
C LYS A 59 1.57 -19.50 -9.09
N ARG A 60 0.26 -19.74 -8.96
CA ARG A 60 -0.37 -21.07 -8.94
C ARG A 60 -0.80 -21.51 -10.34
#